data_AF-A0A2V7J2T3-F1
#
_entry.id   AF-A0A2V7J2T3-F1
#
_cell.length_a   1.000
_cell.length_b   1.000
_cell.length_c   1.000
_cell.angle_alpha   90.00
_cell.angle_beta   90.00
_cell.angle_gamma   90.00
#
_symmetry.space_group_name_H-M   'P 1'
#
loop_
_entity.id
_entity.type
_entity.pdbx_description
1 polymer ?
#
loop_
_entity_poly.entity_id
_entity_poly.type
_entity_poly.pdbx_seq_one_letter_code
_entity_poly.pdbx_strand_id
1 'polypeptide(L)'
;MNASIAQCRYLLSLAEPILAGLDDSHCALEPQPGTKTAGWLVGHLAVSGDFARRLCGRPTLCPGAWRHLFNPGSQPSVEPNTYPSMATLCDIFRRVYADVCLAAQEADPSALSALNPFAPARAAFPTAGDFVAYLLSSHLAYHLGQLVAWRAAAGLGRPNRPDALAA
;
A
#
# COMPACT_ATOMS: atom_id res chain seq x y z
N MET A 1 11.95 -14.33 2.74
CA MET A 1 11.91 -12.88 2.99
C MET A 1 12.72 -12.06 1.97
N ASN A 2 14.01 -12.34 1.74
CA ASN A 2 14.87 -11.55 0.83
C ASN A 2 14.26 -11.29 -0.57
N ALA A 3 13.67 -12.31 -1.21
CA ALA A 3 13.01 -12.17 -2.51
C ALA A 3 11.83 -11.19 -2.47
N SER A 4 11.00 -11.24 -1.42
CA SER A 4 9.87 -10.33 -1.22
C SER A 4 10.32 -8.90 -0.97
N ILE A 5 11.43 -8.70 -0.25
CA ILE A 5 12.03 -7.36 -0.08
C ILE A 5 12.53 -6.81 -1.42
N ALA A 6 13.19 -7.63 -2.24
CA ALA A 6 13.64 -7.23 -3.57
C ALA A 6 12.46 -6.84 -4.48
N GLN A 7 11.38 -7.64 -4.46
CA GLN A 7 10.13 -7.32 -5.19
C GLN A 7 9.51 -6.02 -4.68
N CYS A 8 9.45 -5.80 -3.36
CA CYS A 8 8.94 -4.57 -2.77
C CYS A 8 9.71 -3.35 -3.28
N ARG A 9 11.06 -3.38 -3.21
CA ARG A 9 11.91 -2.29 -3.71
C ARG A 9 11.66 -1.98 -5.19
N TYR A 10 11.52 -3.01 -6.02
CA TYR A 10 11.16 -2.85 -7.42
C TYR A 10 9.77 -2.20 -7.57
N LEU A 11 8.76 -2.67 -6.85
CA LEU A 11 7.41 -2.09 -6.88
C LEU A 11 7.38 -0.63 -6.41
N LEU A 12 8.22 -0.26 -5.42
CA LEU A 12 8.34 1.13 -4.98
C LEU A 12 8.94 2.04 -6.05
N SER A 13 9.89 1.54 -6.86
CA SER A 13 10.39 2.28 -8.02
C SER A 13 9.30 2.54 -9.07
N LEU A 14 8.31 1.66 -9.17
CA LEU A 14 7.13 1.86 -10.02
C LEU A 14 6.08 2.75 -9.36
N ALA A 15 6.00 2.77 -8.03
CA ALA A 15 5.02 3.57 -7.28
C ALA A 15 5.24 5.07 -7.45
N GLU A 16 6.49 5.55 -7.49
CA GLU A 16 6.78 6.98 -7.60
C GLU A 16 6.15 7.66 -8.83
N PRO A 17 6.33 7.16 -10.08
CA PRO A 17 5.64 7.76 -11.23
C PRO A 17 4.12 7.54 -11.22
N ILE A 18 3.61 6.53 -10.49
CA ILE A 18 2.17 6.33 -10.28
C ILE A 18 1.60 7.40 -9.33
N LEU A 19 2.34 7.82 -8.30
CA LEU A 19 1.89 8.83 -7.35
C LEU A 19 2.10 10.27 -7.88
N ALA A 20 2.96 10.45 -8.88
CA ALA A 20 3.27 11.76 -9.44
C ALA A 20 2.03 12.46 -10.01
N GLY A 21 1.84 13.73 -9.63
CA GLY A 21 0.74 14.57 -10.08
C GLY A 21 -0.61 14.29 -9.41
N LEU A 22 -0.67 13.40 -8.41
CA LEU A 22 -1.86 13.29 -7.56
C LEU A 22 -1.91 14.47 -6.59
N ASP A 23 -3.11 15.04 -6.43
CA ASP A 23 -3.42 16.13 -5.51
C ASP A 23 -4.79 15.90 -4.84
N ASP A 24 -5.24 16.85 -4.04
CA ASP A 24 -6.49 16.70 -3.25
C ASP A 24 -7.75 16.58 -4.12
N SER A 25 -7.74 17.10 -5.37
CA SER A 25 -8.88 16.93 -6.29
C SER A 25 -9.07 15.47 -6.70
N HIS A 26 -8.02 14.64 -6.56
CA HIS A 26 -8.02 13.23 -6.91
C HIS A 26 -8.42 12.32 -5.74
N CYS A 27 -8.37 12.80 -4.49
CA CYS A 27 -8.59 12.00 -3.29
C CYS A 27 -9.90 11.21 -3.33
N ALA A 28 -10.99 11.88 -3.68
CA ALA A 28 -12.33 11.32 -3.69
C ALA A 28 -12.91 11.17 -5.11
N LEU A 29 -12.08 11.40 -6.14
CA LEU A 29 -12.51 11.26 -7.52
C LEU A 29 -12.77 9.78 -7.84
N GLU A 30 -13.98 9.51 -8.29
CA GLU A 30 -14.49 8.22 -8.73
C GLU A 30 -14.68 8.27 -10.26
N PRO A 31 -13.71 7.79 -11.07
CA PRO A 31 -13.77 7.89 -12.53
C PRO A 31 -14.92 7.08 -13.13
N GLN A 32 -15.36 6.03 -12.43
CA GLN A 32 -16.55 5.25 -12.76
C GLN A 32 -17.28 4.86 -11.46
N PRO A 33 -18.62 4.94 -11.42
CA PRO A 33 -19.38 4.59 -10.23
C PRO A 33 -19.01 3.20 -9.66
N GLY A 34 -18.77 3.14 -8.35
CA GLY A 34 -18.36 1.93 -7.64
C GLY A 34 -16.87 1.60 -7.71
N THR A 35 -16.03 2.45 -8.32
CA THR A 35 -14.58 2.25 -8.33
C THR A 35 -13.92 2.81 -7.07
N LYS A 36 -12.80 2.21 -6.67
CA LYS A 36 -11.99 2.76 -5.58
C LYS A 36 -11.40 4.10 -6.00
N THR A 37 -11.40 5.06 -5.08
CA THR A 37 -10.79 6.37 -5.28
C THR A 37 -9.27 6.33 -5.03
N ALA A 38 -8.52 7.29 -5.58
CA ALA A 38 -7.07 7.34 -5.38
C ALA A 38 -6.70 7.52 -3.91
N GLY A 39 -7.45 8.37 -3.18
CA GLY A 39 -7.23 8.58 -1.74
C GLY A 39 -7.39 7.28 -0.95
N TRP A 40 -8.43 6.48 -1.26
CA TRP A 40 -8.61 5.17 -0.63
C TRP A 40 -7.46 4.21 -0.97
N LEU A 41 -7.05 4.13 -2.24
CA LEU A 41 -5.98 3.22 -2.68
C LEU A 41 -4.64 3.53 -2.00
N VAL A 42 -4.24 4.81 -1.96
CA VAL A 42 -2.98 5.22 -1.31
C VAL A 42 -3.04 5.03 0.20
N GLY A 43 -4.15 5.43 0.83
CA GLY A 43 -4.35 5.21 2.27
C GLY A 43 -4.39 3.73 2.64
N HIS A 44 -5.02 2.88 1.82
CA HIS A 44 -5.06 1.43 1.99
C HIS A 44 -3.67 0.83 1.93
N LEU A 45 -2.88 1.18 0.91
CA LEU A 45 -1.49 0.73 0.80
C LEU A 45 -0.66 1.17 2.01
N ALA A 46 -0.82 2.41 2.48
CA ALA A 46 -0.12 2.89 3.68
C ALA A 46 -0.48 2.06 4.93
N VAL A 47 -1.77 1.83 5.20
CA VAL A 47 -2.21 1.03 6.36
C VAL A 47 -1.80 -0.44 6.25
N SER A 48 -1.85 -1.03 5.05
CA SER A 48 -1.40 -2.40 4.80
C SER A 48 0.10 -2.58 4.98
N GLY A 49 0.91 -1.65 4.46
CA GLY A 49 2.35 -1.64 4.70
C GLY A 49 2.68 -1.45 6.18
N ASP A 50 1.95 -0.58 6.88
CA ASP A 50 2.15 -0.35 8.32
C ASP A 50 1.74 -1.57 9.17
N PHE A 51 0.75 -2.33 8.71
CA PHE A 51 0.43 -3.63 9.29
C PHE A 51 1.57 -4.62 9.12
N ALA A 52 2.20 -4.69 7.94
CA ALA A 52 3.38 -5.52 7.74
C ALA A 52 4.54 -5.10 8.67
N ARG A 53 4.77 -3.78 8.86
CA ARG A 53 5.74 -3.26 9.83
C ARG A 53 5.47 -3.76 11.25
N ARG A 54 4.20 -3.74 11.67
CA ARG A 54 3.77 -4.23 12.98
C ARG A 54 4.03 -5.73 13.15
N LEU A 55 3.79 -6.53 12.11
CA LEU A 55 4.12 -7.98 12.13
C LEU A 55 5.62 -8.22 12.26
N CYS A 56 6.45 -7.29 11.76
CA CYS A 56 7.90 -7.26 11.96
C CYS A 56 8.34 -6.62 13.29
N GLY A 57 7.41 -6.35 14.22
CA GLY A 57 7.73 -5.83 15.56
C GLY A 57 7.90 -4.31 15.65
N ARG A 58 7.59 -3.55 14.59
CA ARG A 58 7.66 -2.08 14.62
C ARG A 58 6.38 -1.43 15.17
N PRO A 59 6.47 -0.24 15.79
CA PRO A 59 5.29 0.57 16.10
C PRO A 59 4.63 1.12 14.83
N THR A 60 3.33 1.34 14.88
CA THR A 60 2.55 1.89 13.75
C THR A 60 2.92 3.34 13.47
N LEU A 61 3.07 3.68 12.19
CA LEU A 61 3.23 5.06 11.69
C LEU A 61 1.90 5.70 11.27
N CYS A 62 0.94 4.89 10.79
CA CYS A 62 -0.36 5.42 10.38
C CYS A 62 -1.16 5.87 11.62
N PRO A 63 -1.83 7.04 11.57
CA PRO A 63 -2.74 7.46 12.62
C PRO A 63 -3.82 6.42 12.92
N GLY A 64 -4.18 6.23 14.19
CA GLY A 64 -5.18 5.22 14.58
C GLY A 64 -6.53 5.37 13.87
N ALA A 65 -6.93 6.61 13.59
CA ALA A 65 -8.12 6.95 12.82
C ALA A 65 -8.10 6.36 11.39
N TRP A 66 -6.94 6.13 10.77
CA TRP A 66 -6.89 5.64 9.39
C TRP A 66 -7.45 4.23 9.23
N ARG A 67 -7.56 3.46 10.32
CA ARG A 67 -8.13 2.11 10.29
C ARG A 67 -9.57 2.08 9.81
N HIS A 68 -10.41 3.06 10.19
CA HIS A 68 -11.81 3.07 9.74
C HIS A 68 -11.94 3.50 8.27
N LEU A 69 -10.98 4.28 7.77
CA LEU A 69 -10.99 4.79 6.40
C LEU A 69 -10.45 3.79 5.38
N PHE A 70 -9.44 2.99 5.76
CA PHE A 70 -8.60 2.29 4.80
C PHE A 70 -8.41 0.79 5.07
N ASN A 71 -8.95 0.23 6.14
CA ASN A 71 -8.87 -1.22 6.35
C ASN A 71 -9.62 -1.99 5.24
N PRO A 72 -9.25 -3.26 4.97
CA PRO A 72 -10.05 -4.14 4.13
C PRO A 72 -11.53 -4.11 4.55
N GLY A 73 -12.44 -3.91 3.59
CA GLY A 73 -13.88 -3.82 3.83
C GLY A 73 -14.42 -2.42 4.16
N SER A 74 -13.55 -1.41 4.33
CA SER A 74 -13.98 0.00 4.34
C SER A 74 -14.47 0.42 2.97
N GLN A 75 -15.37 1.41 2.94
CA GLN A 75 -15.92 1.92 1.69
C GLN A 75 -15.13 3.13 1.18
N PRO A 76 -14.71 3.14 -0.11
CA PRO A 76 -14.23 4.34 -0.77
C PRO A 76 -15.27 5.45 -0.68
N SER A 77 -14.82 6.66 -0.38
CA SER A 77 -15.64 7.87 -0.23
C SER A 77 -15.44 8.75 -1.45
N VAL A 78 -16.57 9.29 -1.93
CA VAL A 78 -16.62 10.32 -2.96
C VAL A 78 -16.68 11.74 -2.36
N GLU A 79 -16.61 11.84 -1.03
CA GLU A 79 -16.59 13.11 -0.30
C GLU A 79 -15.12 13.58 -0.09
N PRO A 80 -14.68 14.69 -0.70
CA PRO A 80 -13.29 15.14 -0.67
C PRO A 80 -12.70 15.30 0.73
N ASN A 81 -13.53 15.70 1.72
CA ASN A 81 -13.11 15.97 3.09
C ASN A 81 -13.07 14.72 3.99
N THR A 82 -13.39 13.54 3.46
CA THR A 82 -13.30 12.28 4.23
C THR A 82 -11.84 11.83 4.42
N TYR A 83 -10.96 12.19 3.50
CA TYR A 83 -9.56 11.75 3.51
C TYR A 83 -8.61 12.84 3.98
N PRO A 84 -7.46 12.45 4.56
CA PRO A 84 -6.30 13.34 4.64
C PRO A 84 -5.90 13.85 3.25
N SER A 85 -5.16 14.96 3.22
CA SER A 85 -4.60 15.47 1.95
C SER A 85 -3.81 14.38 1.21
N MET A 86 -3.83 14.43 -0.12
CA MET A 86 -3.07 13.51 -0.97
C MET A 86 -1.57 13.57 -0.65
N ALA A 87 -1.05 14.77 -0.34
CA ALA A 87 0.32 14.95 0.10
C ALA A 87 0.63 14.17 1.39
N THR A 88 -0.26 14.21 2.38
CA THR A 88 -0.11 13.45 3.64
C THR A 88 -0.21 11.94 3.40
N LEU A 89 -1.14 11.50 2.55
CA LEU A 89 -1.27 10.08 2.18
C LEU A 89 0.01 9.56 1.52
N CYS A 90 0.56 10.30 0.55
CA CYS A 90 1.79 9.94 -0.14
C CYS A 90 3.03 9.97 0.78
N ASP A 91 3.15 10.97 1.67
CA ASP A 91 4.24 11.03 2.65
C ASP A 91 4.25 9.80 3.57
N ILE A 92 3.10 9.45 4.15
CA ILE A 92 2.99 8.30 5.05
C ILE A 92 3.23 7.00 4.27
N PHE A 93 2.69 6.85 3.06
CA PHE A 93 2.99 5.70 2.19
C PHE A 93 4.50 5.53 2.01
N ARG A 94 5.23 6.59 1.63
CA ARG A 94 6.68 6.52 1.43
C ARG A 94 7.42 6.14 2.70
N ARG A 95 7.07 6.76 3.83
CA ARG A 95 7.71 6.48 5.13
C ARG A 95 7.47 5.04 5.58
N VAL A 96 6.24 4.54 5.43
CA VAL A 96 5.88 3.16 5.73
C VAL A 96 6.71 2.19 4.89
N TYR A 97 6.78 2.40 3.58
CA TYR A 97 7.45 1.45 2.69
C TYR A 97 8.98 1.54 2.71
N ALA A 98 9.54 2.72 3.01
CA ALA A 98 10.97 2.86 3.31
C ALA A 98 11.36 2.04 4.55
N ASP A 99 10.54 2.09 5.60
CA ASP A 99 10.82 1.38 6.86
C ASP A 99 10.48 -0.12 6.78
N VAL A 100 9.41 -0.52 6.10
CA VAL A 100 8.97 -1.93 6.11
C VAL A 100 9.99 -2.88 5.48
N CYS A 101 10.77 -2.43 4.50
CA CYS A 101 11.84 -3.24 3.93
C CYS A 101 12.95 -3.51 4.95
N LEU A 102 13.29 -2.52 5.79
CA LEU A 102 14.24 -2.66 6.88
C LEU A 102 13.66 -3.52 8.01
N ALA A 103 12.39 -3.26 8.38
CA ALA A 103 11.68 -4.04 9.38
C ALA A 103 11.63 -5.52 9.01
N ALA A 104 11.32 -5.86 7.76
CA ALA A 104 11.27 -7.25 7.30
C ALA A 104 12.66 -7.91 7.26
N GLN A 105 13.72 -7.13 7.03
CA GLN A 105 15.10 -7.62 7.05
C GLN A 105 15.60 -7.90 8.48
N GLU A 106 15.20 -7.07 9.44
CA GLU A 106 15.63 -7.11 10.84
C GLU A 106 14.65 -7.87 11.75
N ALA A 107 13.53 -8.35 11.21
CA ALA A 107 12.48 -8.99 11.99
C ALA A 107 13.00 -10.24 12.71
N ASP A 108 12.57 -10.41 13.96
CA ASP A 108 12.82 -11.63 14.72
C ASP A 108 12.23 -12.84 13.97
N PRO A 109 13.03 -13.87 13.64
CA PRO A 109 12.53 -15.09 13.02
C PRO A 109 11.38 -15.75 13.78
N SER A 110 11.38 -15.67 15.11
CA SER A 110 10.32 -16.22 15.96
C SER A 110 8.99 -15.48 15.75
N ALA A 111 9.03 -14.15 15.62
CA ALA A 111 7.86 -13.32 15.33
C ALA A 111 7.30 -13.62 13.92
N LEU A 112 8.17 -13.81 12.92
CA LEU A 112 7.74 -14.19 11.58
C LEU A 112 7.16 -15.61 11.52
N SER A 113 7.61 -16.51 12.38
CA SER A 113 7.11 -17.89 12.46
C SER A 113 5.80 -18.01 13.25
N ALA A 114 5.41 -16.95 13.97
CA ALA A 114 4.17 -16.90 14.73
C ALA A 114 2.94 -17.01 13.82
N LEU A 115 1.83 -17.48 14.38
CA LEU A 115 0.54 -17.59 13.69
C LEU A 115 0.12 -16.24 13.10
N ASN A 116 -0.31 -16.23 11.83
CA ASN A 116 -0.84 -15.02 11.21
C ASN A 116 -2.06 -14.48 12.01
N PRO A 117 -1.96 -13.26 12.58
CA PRO A 117 -3.04 -12.71 13.38
C PRO A 117 -4.26 -12.30 12.53
N PHE A 118 -4.10 -12.13 11.20
CA PHE A 118 -5.20 -11.79 10.30
C PHE A 118 -5.96 -13.05 9.87
N ALA A 119 -6.98 -13.41 10.66
CA ALA A 119 -7.77 -14.63 10.46
C ALA A 119 -8.30 -14.85 9.03
N PRO A 120 -8.81 -13.83 8.30
CA PRO A 120 -9.36 -14.04 6.95
C PRO A 120 -8.35 -14.58 5.92
N ALA A 121 -7.05 -14.29 6.10
CA ALA A 121 -6.01 -14.74 5.17
C ALA A 121 -5.16 -15.89 5.73
N ARG A 122 -5.40 -16.32 6.97
CA ARG A 122 -4.56 -17.31 7.68
C ARG A 122 -4.49 -18.67 6.98
N ALA A 123 -5.58 -19.10 6.32
CA ALA A 123 -5.59 -20.37 5.59
C ALA A 123 -4.59 -20.38 4.42
N ALA A 124 -4.42 -19.24 3.74
CA ALA A 124 -3.47 -19.07 2.64
C ALA A 124 -2.08 -18.67 3.12
N PHE A 125 -1.99 -17.95 4.24
CA PHE A 125 -0.75 -17.45 4.84
C PHE A 125 -0.71 -17.84 6.34
N PRO A 126 -0.27 -19.06 6.68
CA PRO A 126 -0.34 -19.57 8.05
C PRO A 126 0.49 -18.77 9.05
N THR A 127 1.65 -18.25 8.63
CA THR A 127 2.56 -17.49 9.50
C THR A 127 2.49 -15.98 9.24
N ALA A 128 2.92 -15.18 10.22
CA ALA A 128 3.09 -13.74 10.04
C ALA A 128 4.07 -13.43 8.90
N GLY A 129 5.13 -14.22 8.76
CA GLY A 129 6.13 -14.10 7.69
C GLY A 129 5.55 -14.33 6.30
N ASP A 130 4.68 -15.34 6.13
CA ASP A 130 3.97 -15.59 4.86
C ASP A 130 3.11 -14.38 4.48
N PHE A 131 2.42 -13.79 5.46
CA PHE A 131 1.55 -12.65 5.21
C PHE A 131 2.33 -11.36 4.95
N VAL A 132 3.44 -11.12 5.66
CA VAL A 132 4.36 -10.01 5.35
C VAL A 132 4.89 -10.16 3.92
N ALA A 133 5.33 -11.36 3.52
CA ALA A 133 5.81 -11.60 2.16
C ALA A 133 4.75 -11.25 1.10
N TYR A 134 3.48 -11.61 1.33
CA TYR A 134 2.36 -11.25 0.47
C TYR A 134 2.09 -9.74 0.42
N LEU A 135 2.08 -9.07 1.58
CA LEU A 135 1.84 -7.62 1.70
C LEU A 135 2.92 -6.80 0.96
N LEU A 136 4.17 -7.25 1.00
CA LEU A 136 5.31 -6.62 0.33
C LEU A 136 5.39 -6.87 -1.18
N SER A 137 4.63 -7.84 -1.69
CA SER A 137 4.71 -8.29 -3.09
C SER A 137 3.36 -8.19 -3.79
N SER A 138 2.62 -9.30 -3.86
CA SER A 138 1.40 -9.43 -4.66
C SER A 138 0.31 -8.43 -4.25
N HIS A 139 0.17 -8.13 -2.95
CA HIS A 139 -0.80 -7.14 -2.47
C HIS A 139 -0.45 -5.73 -2.95
N LEU A 140 0.81 -5.30 -2.75
CA LEU A 140 1.30 -4.01 -3.23
C LEU A 140 1.16 -3.89 -4.75
N ALA A 141 1.62 -4.89 -5.50
CA ALA A 141 1.53 -4.91 -6.96
C ALA A 141 0.08 -4.82 -7.46
N TYR A 142 -0.85 -5.55 -6.82
CA TYR A 142 -2.26 -5.54 -7.16
C TYR A 142 -2.86 -4.13 -7.03
N HIS A 143 -2.64 -3.45 -5.90
CA HIS A 143 -3.19 -2.12 -5.66
C HIS A 143 -2.48 -1.01 -6.46
N LEU A 144 -1.17 -1.14 -6.72
CA LEU A 144 -0.50 -0.25 -7.68
C LEU A 144 -1.09 -0.41 -9.09
N GLY A 145 -1.42 -1.63 -9.51
CA GLY A 145 -2.12 -1.88 -10.77
C GLY A 145 -3.51 -1.21 -10.81
N GLN A 146 -4.27 -1.29 -9.71
CA GLN A 146 -5.54 -0.56 -9.58
C GLN A 146 -5.34 0.95 -9.71
N LEU A 147 -4.30 1.51 -9.10
CA LEU A 147 -4.01 2.93 -9.16
C LEU A 147 -3.57 3.36 -10.57
N VAL A 148 -2.82 2.54 -11.31
CA VAL A 148 -2.51 2.78 -12.73
C VAL A 148 -3.78 2.82 -13.58
N ALA A 149 -4.69 1.87 -13.39
CA ALA A 149 -5.97 1.85 -14.12
C ALA A 149 -6.82 3.07 -13.77
N TRP A 150 -6.88 3.44 -12.48
CA TRP A 150 -7.56 4.64 -12.01
C TRP A 150 -6.99 5.91 -12.65
N ARG A 151 -5.65 6.06 -12.73
CA ARG A 151 -5.01 7.22 -13.37
C ARG A 151 -5.43 7.39 -14.83
N ALA A 152 -5.45 6.28 -15.57
CA ALA A 152 -5.87 6.30 -16.96
C ALA A 152 -7.34 6.74 -17.09
N ALA A 153 -8.23 6.24 -16.22
CA ALA A 153 -9.64 6.61 -16.21
C ALA A 153 -9.88 8.06 -15.75
N ALA A 154 -9.06 8.58 -14.84
CA ALA A 154 -9.10 9.95 -14.34
C ALA A 154 -8.51 10.99 -15.32
N GLY A 155 -8.02 10.57 -16.49
CA GLY A 155 -7.45 11.47 -17.50
C GLY A 155 -5.98 11.86 -17.27
N LEU A 156 -5.30 11.28 -16.27
CA LEU A 156 -3.88 11.49 -15.98
C LEU A 156 -2.94 10.64 -16.86
N GLY A 157 -3.51 9.75 -17.69
CA GLY A 157 -2.77 8.86 -18.57
C GLY A 157 -2.00 7.76 -17.83
N ARG A 158 -1.17 7.03 -18.58
CA ARG A 158 -0.27 6.01 -18.01
C ARG A 158 0.99 6.68 -17.47
N PRO A 159 1.51 6.25 -16.31
CA PRO A 159 2.78 6.75 -15.82
C PRO A 159 3.90 6.38 -16.79
N ASN A 160 4.84 7.31 -17.02
CA ASN A 160 6.08 6.99 -17.73
C ASN A 160 6.86 5.98 -16.88
N ARG A 161 7.21 4.84 -17.46
CA ARG A 161 8.14 3.92 -16.79
C ARG A 161 9.50 4.60 -16.74
N PRO A 162 10.25 4.49 -15.62
CA PRO A 162 11.64 4.90 -15.61
C PRO A 162 12.40 4.07 -16.65
N ASP A 163 13.03 4.73 -17.63
CA ASP A 163 13.74 4.09 -18.75
C ASP A 163 14.86 3.12 -18.27
N ALA A 164 15.34 3.28 -17.03
CA ALA A 164 16.31 2.40 -16.39
C ALA A 164 15.83 0.95 -16.14
N LEU A 165 14.53 0.66 -16.32
CA LEU A 165 13.93 -0.67 -16.15
C LEU A 165 13.47 -1.30 -17.48
N ALA A 166 13.74 -0.65 -18.62
CA ALA A 166 13.30 -1.08 -19.94
C ALA A 166 14.35 -1.89 -20.73
N ALA A 167 15.48 -2.26 -20.09
CA ALA A 167 16.53 -3.09 -20.67
C ALA A 167 16.32 -4.58 -20.40
#